data_AF-A0A962UJ44-F1
#
_entry.id   AF-A0A962UJ44-F1
#
_cell.length_a   1.000
_cell.length_b   1.000
_cell.length_c   1.000
_cell.angle_alpha   90.00
_cell.angle_beta   90.00
_cell.angle_gamma   90.00
#
_symmetry.space_group_name_H-M   'P 1'
#
loop_
_entity.id
_entity.type
_entity.pdbx_description
1 polymer ?
#
loop_
_entity_poly.entity_id
_entity_poly.type
_entity_poly.pdbx_seq_one_letter_code
_entity_poly.pdbx_strand_id
1 'polypeptide(L)'
;MPEDAIATLEIPQDVLDAAQMNTHDLRRELALTLYAQNRLSLGKARELAGLSLWEFRQWLGLRRIEAHYDSDDLQDDIETLRTLGRLS
;
A
#
# COMPACT_ATOMS: atom_id res chain seq x y z
N MET A 1 -6.13 2.34 -21.96
CA MET A 1 -5.06 2.31 -20.94
C MET A 1 -4.96 0.87 -20.47
N PRO A 2 -3.78 0.22 -20.38
CA PRO A 2 -3.73 -1.14 -19.90
C PRO A 2 -4.08 -1.09 -18.41
N GLU A 3 -5.30 -1.46 -18.04
CA GLU A 3 -5.78 -1.48 -16.66
C GLU A 3 -5.08 -2.56 -15.81
N ASP A 4 -4.27 -3.42 -16.45
CA ASP A 4 -3.59 -4.57 -15.86
C ASP A 4 -2.07 -4.59 -16.12
N ALA A 5 -1.40 -3.44 -16.11
CA ALA A 5 0.07 -3.42 -16.24
C ALA A 5 0.72 -4.04 -14.98
N ILE A 6 1.21 -5.27 -15.11
CA ILE A 6 1.91 -5.97 -14.04
C ILE A 6 3.39 -5.54 -14.02
N ALA A 7 3.85 -5.05 -12.88
CA ALA A 7 5.27 -4.84 -12.63
C ALA A 7 5.86 -6.06 -11.91
N THR A 8 6.96 -6.61 -12.43
CA THR A 8 7.70 -7.70 -11.81
C THR A 8 8.92 -7.15 -11.08
N LEU A 9 9.09 -7.52 -9.80
CA LEU A 9 10.25 -7.19 -8.98
C LEU A 9 10.99 -8.49 -8.65
N GLU A 10 12.23 -8.61 -9.09
CA GLU A 10 13.10 -9.74 -8.76
C GLU A 10 13.88 -9.45 -7.48
N ILE A 11 13.84 -10.39 -6.54
CA ILE A 11 14.52 -10.27 -5.26
C ILE A 11 15.34 -11.53 -5.05
N PRO A 12 16.66 -11.40 -4.86
CA PRO A 12 17.51 -12.53 -4.53
C PRO A 12 17.05 -13.26 -3.26
N GLN A 13 17.06 -14.59 -3.29
CA GLN A 13 16.57 -15.40 -2.17
C GLN A 13 17.40 -15.21 -0.89
N ASP A 14 18.70 -15.00 -1.04
CA ASP A 14 19.62 -14.70 0.07
C ASP A 14 19.23 -13.43 0.84
N VAL A 15 18.70 -12.42 0.16
CA VAL A 15 18.16 -11.19 0.80
C VAL A 15 16.91 -11.50 1.59
N LEU A 16 15.99 -12.31 1.05
CA LEU A 16 14.77 -12.73 1.77
C LEU A 16 15.12 -13.58 3.00
N ASP A 17 16.06 -14.50 2.85
CA ASP A 17 16.53 -15.37 3.93
C ASP A 17 17.24 -14.55 5.02
N ALA A 18 18.09 -13.60 4.65
CA ALA A 18 18.76 -12.69 5.59
C ALA A 18 17.77 -11.79 6.33
N ALA A 19 16.70 -11.34 5.65
CA ALA A 19 15.61 -10.59 6.26
C ALA A 19 14.67 -11.46 7.11
N GLN A 20 14.78 -12.79 7.02
CA GLN A 20 13.84 -13.76 7.61
C GLN A 20 12.39 -13.48 7.19
N MET A 21 12.19 -13.10 5.93
CA MET A 21 10.89 -12.72 5.38
C MET A 21 10.54 -13.61 4.19
N ASN A 22 9.27 -13.99 4.09
CA ASN A 22 8.72 -14.53 2.85
C ASN A 22 8.16 -13.40 1.98
N THR A 23 7.74 -13.74 0.76
CA THR A 23 7.20 -12.78 -0.20
C THR A 23 5.92 -12.08 0.29
N HIS A 24 5.13 -12.74 1.13
CA HIS A 24 3.92 -12.17 1.72
C HIS A 24 4.26 -11.12 2.79
N ASP A 25 5.23 -11.42 3.66
CA ASP A 25 5.73 -10.48 4.65
C ASP A 25 6.33 -9.24 3.99
N LEU A 26 7.13 -9.44 2.95
CA LEU A 26 7.71 -8.32 2.19
C LEU A 26 6.62 -7.47 1.53
N ARG A 27 5.62 -8.10 0.90
CA ARG A 27 4.52 -7.37 0.27
C ARG A 27 3.72 -6.55 1.28
N ARG A 28 3.47 -7.11 2.46
CA ARG A 28 2.82 -6.40 3.57
C ARG A 28 3.67 -5.22 4.04
N GLU A 29 4.97 -5.41 4.24
CA GLU A 29 5.86 -4.32 4.69
C GLU A 29 5.99 -3.22 3.64
N LEU A 30 6.05 -3.57 2.36
CA LEU A 30 6.02 -2.61 1.27
C LEU A 30 4.74 -1.77 1.31
N ALA A 31 3.58 -2.41 1.47
CA ALA A 31 2.30 -1.72 1.58
C ALA A 31 2.24 -0.78 2.80
N LEU A 32 2.67 -1.24 3.96
CA LEU A 32 2.70 -0.43 5.19
C LEU A 32 3.66 0.75 5.07
N THR A 33 4.83 0.54 4.49
CA THR A 33 5.85 1.57 4.28
C THR A 33 5.35 2.64 3.30
N LEU A 34 4.77 2.22 2.18
CA LEU A 34 4.23 3.15 1.19
C LEU A 34 3.02 3.94 1.73
N TYR A 35 2.20 3.33 2.58
CA TYR A 35 1.14 4.04 3.30
C TYR A 35 1.71 5.06 4.29
N ALA A 36 2.69 4.66 5.13
CA ALA A 36 3.33 5.55 6.09
C ALA A 36 4.04 6.74 5.45
N GLN A 37 4.46 6.61 4.19
CA GLN A 37 5.06 7.68 3.39
C GLN A 37 4.03 8.54 2.64
N ASN A 38 2.72 8.33 2.85
CA ASN A 38 1.62 8.96 2.09
C ASN A 38 1.74 8.77 0.57
N ARG A 39 2.33 7.64 0.13
CA ARG A 39 2.49 7.29 -1.29
C ARG A 39 1.36 6.41 -1.81
N LEU A 40 0.68 5.69 -0.93
CA LEU A 40 -0.49 4.89 -1.23
C LEU A 40 -1.62 5.24 -0.26
N SER A 41 -2.83 5.38 -0.79
CA SER A 41 -4.04 5.46 0.03
C SER A 41 -4.30 4.14 0.76
N LEU A 42 -5.07 4.19 1.85
CA LEU A 42 -5.40 3.02 2.67
C LEU A 42 -5.99 1.87 1.83
N GLY A 43 -6.82 2.21 0.83
CA GLY A 43 -7.45 1.25 -0.08
C GLY A 43 -6.44 0.52 -0.97
N LYS A 44 -5.51 1.26 -1.58
CA LYS A 44 -4.49 0.66 -2.45
C LYS A 44 -3.42 -0.09 -1.65
N ALA A 45 -3.06 0.40 -0.47
CA ALA A 45 -2.10 -0.25 0.42
C ALA A 45 -2.64 -1.59 0.95
N ARG A 46 -3.90 -1.65 1.43
CA ARG A 46 -4.49 -2.94 1.87
C ARG A 46 -4.63 -3.95 0.74
N GLU A 47 -4.95 -3.46 -0.48
CA GLU A 47 -5.06 -4.28 -1.68
C GLU A 47 -3.69 -4.89 -2.03
N LEU A 48 -2.63 -4.07 -2.01
CA LEU A 48 -1.26 -4.55 -2.19
C LEU A 48 -0.87 -5.55 -1.11
N ALA A 49 -1.21 -5.31 0.15
CA ALA A 49 -0.92 -6.23 1.25
C ALA A 49 -1.72 -7.55 1.17
N GLY A 50 -2.79 -7.62 0.38
CA GLY A 50 -3.72 -8.75 0.37
C GLY A 50 -4.50 -8.91 1.66
N LEU A 51 -4.66 -7.82 2.43
CA LEU A 51 -5.28 -7.83 3.75
C LEU A 51 -6.67 -7.18 3.73
N SER A 52 -7.54 -7.63 4.64
CA SER A 52 -8.76 -6.91 4.94
C SER A 52 -8.45 -5.55 5.57
N LEU A 53 -9.43 -4.63 5.51
CA LEU A 53 -9.30 -3.31 6.15
C LEU A 53 -8.99 -3.42 7.65
N TRP A 54 -9.62 -4.38 8.33
CA TRP A 54 -9.43 -4.57 9.77
C TRP A 54 -8.03 -5.09 10.09
N GLU A 55 -7.55 -6.10 9.35
CA GLU A 55 -6.18 -6.61 9.51
C GLU A 55 -5.15 -5.52 9.22
N PHE A 56 -5.34 -4.74 8.16
CA PHE A 56 -4.42 -3.66 7.83
C PHE A 56 -4.32 -2.62 8.95
N ARG A 57 -5.47 -2.24 9.55
CA ARG A 57 -5.49 -1.34 10.72
C ARG A 57 -4.79 -1.93 11.95
N GLN A 58 -4.91 -3.24 12.19
CA GLN A 58 -4.15 -3.91 13.26
C GLN A 58 -2.64 -3.78 13.03
N TRP A 59 -2.19 -3.96 11.79
CA TRP A 59 -0.77 -3.81 11.42
C TRP A 59 -0.26 -2.37 11.58
N LEU A 60 -1.06 -1.37 11.20
CA LEU A 60 -0.73 0.04 11.44
C LEU A 60 -0.56 0.32 12.94
N GLY A 61 -1.48 -0.19 13.76
CA GLY A 61 -1.41 -0.08 15.22
C GLY A 61 -0.16 -0.75 15.80
N LEU A 62 0.18 -1.96 15.32
CA LEU A 62 1.37 -2.70 15.77
C LEU A 62 2.68 -1.96 15.41
N ARG A 63 2.72 -1.32 14.25
CA ARG A 63 3.87 -0.55 13.76
C ARG A 63 3.93 0.88 14.29
N ARG A 64 2.93 1.31 15.08
CA ARG A 64 2.75 2.71 15.52
C ARG A 64 2.80 3.70 14.36
N ILE A 65 2.32 3.27 13.19
CA ILE A 65 2.10 4.17 12.07
C ILE A 65 0.83 4.93 12.45
N GLU A 66 1.02 6.17 12.88
CA GLU A 66 -0.10 7.07 13.16
C GLU A 66 -0.98 7.10 11.92
N ALA A 67 -2.24 6.66 12.08
CA ALA A 67 -3.24 6.73 11.04
C ALA A 67 -3.53 8.22 10.78
N HIS A 68 -2.70 8.84 9.96
CA HIS A 68 -2.84 10.25 9.57
C HIS A 68 -4.05 10.48 8.65
N TYR A 69 -4.81 9.42 8.32
CA TYR A 69 -6.04 9.52 7.56
C TYR A 69 -7.23 9.76 8.48
N ASP A 70 -7.37 11.02 8.86
CA ASP A 70 -8.65 11.58 9.25
C ASP A 70 -9.27 12.18 7.98
N SER A 71 -10.09 11.41 7.27
CA SER A 71 -11.14 11.89 6.36
C SER A 71 -10.77 12.67 5.07
N ASP A 72 -9.67 13.44 5.01
CA ASP A 72 -9.45 14.48 3.99
C ASP A 72 -8.78 13.99 2.69
N ASP A 73 -7.91 12.99 2.76
CA ASP A 73 -7.17 12.54 1.57
C ASP A 73 -8.03 11.73 0.56
N LEU A 74 -9.24 11.32 0.92
CA LEU A 74 -10.18 10.73 -0.04
C LEU A 74 -10.70 11.79 -1.03
N GLN A 75 -10.70 13.07 -0.61
CA GLN A 75 -11.01 14.21 -1.46
C GLN A 75 -9.85 14.50 -2.42
N ASP A 76 -8.60 14.41 -1.95
CA ASP A 76 -7.40 14.62 -2.77
C ASP A 76 -7.18 13.51 -3.81
N ASP A 77 -7.54 12.25 -3.52
CA ASP A 77 -7.52 11.16 -4.51
C ASP A 77 -8.60 11.38 -5.59
N ILE A 78 -9.79 11.88 -5.22
CA ILE A 78 -10.84 12.26 -6.19
C ILE A 78 -10.42 13.47 -7.02
N GLU A 79 -9.76 14.46 -6.40
CA GLU A 79 -9.31 15.66 -7.08
C GLU A 79 -8.14 15.38 -8.04
N THR A 80 -7.23 14.47 -7.66
CA THR A 80 -6.16 13.93 -8.50
C THR A 80 -6.72 13.13 -9.68
N LEU A 81 -7.75 12.30 -9.45
CA LEU A 81 -8.41 11.54 -10.53
C LEU A 81 -9.23 12.43 -11.47
N ARG A 82 -9.80 13.54 -10.98
CA ARG A 82 -10.48 14.57 -11.81
C ARG A 82 -9.48 15.39 -12.63
N THR A 83 -8.36 15.80 -12.05
CA THR A 83 -7.30 16.53 -12.78
C THR A 83 -6.61 15.67 -13.83
N LEU A 84 -6.53 14.35 -13.63
CA LEU A 84 -6.05 13.39 -14.63
C LEU A 84 -7.11 12.98 -15.68
N GLY A 85 -8.31 13.58 -15.65
CA GLY A 85 -9.35 13.37 -16.68
C GLY A 85 -9.93 11.95 -16.72
N ARG A 86 -9.88 11.22 -15.60
CA ARG A 86 -10.36 9.82 -15.49
C ARG A 86 -11.72 9.67 -14.80
N LEU A 87 -12.33 10.78 -14.41
CA LEU A 87 -13.72 10.86 -13.95
C LEU A 87 -14.45 11.85 -14.85
N SER A 88 -15.13 11.31 -15.86
CA SER A 88 -16.17 12.00 -16.64
C SER A 88 -17.54 11.65 -16.08
#